data_AF-A0A354GMT1-F1
#
_entry.id   AF-A0A354GMT1-F1
#
_cell.length_a   1.000
_cell.length_b   1.000
_cell.length_c   1.000
_cell.angle_alpha   90.00
_cell.angle_beta   90.00
_cell.angle_gamma   90.00
#
_symmetry.space_group_name_H-M   'P 1'
#
loop_
_entity.id
_entity.type
_entity.pdbx_description
1 polymer ?
#
loop_
_entity_poly.entity_id
_entity_poly.type
_entity_poly.pdbx_seq_one_letter_code
_entity_poly.pdbx_strand_id
1 'polypeptide(L)'
;MGSISQGPAGSPAEAVACAEAFPQFPLIVALDDTDEPRSDPLYAAIPKTGAKTMLVSLGHKGKYVGVVGVFRTGKAARPFELKYQLIEMGEEFMTP
;
A
#
# COMPACT_ATOMS: atom_id res chain seq x y z
N MET A 1 3.68 -12.10 -15.40
CA MET A 1 4.91 -11.34 -15.09
C MET A 1 4.74 -9.96 -15.73
N GLY A 2 4.05 -9.06 -15.04
CA GLY A 2 3.67 -7.75 -15.60
C GLY A 2 4.76 -6.72 -15.31
N SER A 3 5.39 -6.22 -16.36
CA SER A 3 6.29 -5.07 -16.32
C SER A 3 5.46 -3.79 -16.09
N ILE A 4 5.86 -2.97 -15.12
CA ILE A 4 5.19 -1.70 -14.80
C ILE A 4 5.93 -0.59 -15.55
N SER A 5 5.36 -0.15 -16.68
CA SER A 5 5.78 1.06 -17.39
C SER A 5 5.10 2.30 -16.80
N GLN A 6 5.92 3.18 -16.22
CA GLN A 6 5.78 4.64 -16.05
C GLN A 6 4.36 5.22 -16.22
N GLY A 7 3.76 5.68 -15.11
CA GLY A 7 2.54 6.50 -15.08
C GLY A 7 2.76 7.81 -14.30
N PRO A 8 1.81 8.75 -14.33
CA PRO A 8 1.92 10.08 -13.70
C PRO A 8 2.09 10.01 -12.18
N ALA A 9 2.36 11.14 -11.54
CA ALA A 9 2.65 11.25 -10.11
C ALA A 9 1.66 10.43 -9.26
N GLY A 10 2.18 9.51 -8.43
CA GLY A 10 1.37 8.51 -7.71
C GLY A 10 1.29 7.13 -8.37
N SER A 11 1.86 6.95 -9.57
CA SER A 11 1.90 5.64 -10.21
C SER A 11 2.67 4.59 -9.38
N PRO A 12 2.43 3.29 -9.61
CA PRO A 12 3.17 2.23 -8.92
C PRO A 12 4.70 2.35 -9.08
N ALA A 13 5.19 3.04 -10.11
CA ALA A 13 6.62 3.23 -10.35
C ALA A 13 7.29 4.15 -9.31
N GLU A 14 6.66 5.26 -8.94
CA GLU A 14 7.19 6.18 -7.92
C GLU A 14 7.12 5.55 -6.53
N ALA A 15 6.03 4.83 -6.23
CA ALA A 15 5.87 4.10 -4.99
C ALA A 15 6.93 3.00 -4.82
N VAL A 16 7.30 2.31 -5.91
CA VAL A 16 8.42 1.36 -5.92
C VAL A 16 9.77 2.06 -5.68
N ALA A 17 10.03 3.18 -6.35
CA ALA A 17 11.26 3.96 -6.14
C ALA A 17 11.39 4.45 -4.68
N CYS A 18 10.28 4.89 -4.08
CA CYS A 18 10.23 5.25 -2.66
C CYS A 18 10.52 4.05 -1.75
N ALA A 19 9.98 2.87 -2.05
CA ALA A 19 10.26 1.65 -1.29
C ALA A 19 11.75 1.26 -1.34
N GLU A 20 12.39 1.42 -2.51
CA GLU A 20 13.82 1.14 -2.67
C GLU A 20 14.71 2.17 -1.94
N ALA A 21 14.31 3.45 -1.95
CA ALA A 21 15.04 4.52 -1.29
C ALA A 21 14.92 4.47 0.24
N PHE A 22 13.77 4.01 0.76
CA PHE A 22 13.46 3.99 2.19
C PHE A 22 13.06 2.58 2.68
N PRO A 23 14.02 1.64 2.74
CA PRO A 23 13.74 0.23 3.01
C PRO A 23 13.26 -0.06 4.44
N GLN A 24 13.34 0.92 5.34
CA GLN A 24 12.82 0.82 6.70
C GLN A 24 11.29 0.85 6.78
N PHE A 25 10.60 1.35 5.75
CA PHE A 25 9.14 1.47 5.77
C PHE A 25 8.48 0.19 5.21
N PRO A 26 7.69 -0.54 6.02
CA PRO A 26 7.02 -1.76 5.57
C PRO A 26 5.73 -1.48 4.78
N LEU A 27 5.23 -0.24 4.79
CA LEU A 27 4.02 0.21 4.12
C LEU A 27 4.24 1.59 3.52
N ILE A 28 3.79 1.79 2.29
CA ILE A 28 3.69 3.09 1.62
C ILE A 28 2.27 3.24 1.10
N VAL A 29 1.66 4.39 1.38
CA VAL A 29 0.39 4.81 0.80
C VAL A 29 0.71 5.76 -0.35
N ALA A 30 0.34 5.37 -1.56
CA ALA A 30 0.50 6.18 -2.75
C ALA A 30 -0.81 6.92 -3.09
N LEU A 31 -0.68 8.15 -3.58
CA LEU A 31 -1.79 8.85 -4.24
C LEU A 31 -2.04 8.17 -5.58
N ASP A 32 -3.28 8.08 -6.03
CA ASP A 32 -3.62 7.44 -7.31
C ASP A 32 -4.89 8.07 -7.89
N ASP A 33 -4.83 8.48 -9.16
CA ASP A 33 -5.89 9.16 -9.93
C ASP A 33 -7.09 8.26 -10.31
N THR A 34 -7.05 6.99 -9.93
CA THR A 34 -8.13 6.04 -10.17
C THR A 34 -9.35 6.29 -9.28
N ASP A 35 -10.53 6.24 -9.88
CA ASP A 35 -11.80 6.34 -9.16
C ASP A 35 -12.11 5.06 -8.36
N GLU A 36 -11.67 3.91 -8.88
CA GLU A 36 -11.73 2.59 -8.22
C GLU A 36 -10.29 2.11 -7.98
N PRO A 37 -9.72 2.35 -6.79
CA PRO A 37 -8.39 1.89 -6.44
C PRO A 37 -8.39 0.38 -6.24
N ARG A 38 -7.19 -0.20 -6.29
CA ARG A 38 -7.01 -1.64 -6.17
C ARG A 38 -7.28 -2.11 -4.73
N SER A 39 -8.16 -3.11 -4.57
CA SER A 39 -8.46 -3.72 -3.28
C SER A 39 -7.33 -4.60 -2.74
N ASP A 40 -6.57 -5.27 -3.62
CA ASP A 40 -5.39 -6.05 -3.26
C ASP A 40 -4.14 -5.18 -3.20
N PRO A 41 -3.32 -5.26 -2.13
CA PRO A 41 -2.09 -4.49 -2.05
C PRO A 41 -1.06 -4.98 -3.09
N LEU A 42 -0.24 -4.06 -3.57
CA LEU A 42 0.98 -4.39 -4.31
C LEU A 42 2.15 -4.57 -3.34
N TYR A 43 3.20 -5.26 -3.79
CA TYR A 43 4.41 -5.44 -2.99
C TYR A 43 5.65 -5.11 -3.83
N ALA A 44 6.47 -4.19 -3.33
CA ALA A 44 7.81 -3.96 -3.85
C ALA A 44 8.80 -4.84 -3.08
N ALA A 45 9.59 -5.65 -3.80
CA ALA A 45 10.71 -6.37 -3.22
C ALA A 45 11.91 -5.42 -3.13
N ILE A 46 12.56 -5.36 -1.97
CA ILE A 46 13.74 -4.53 -1.74
C ILE A 46 14.99 -5.37 -2.00
N PRO A 47 15.74 -5.13 -3.10
CA PRO A 47 16.85 -6.00 -3.47
C PRO A 47 17.96 -6.05 -2.41
N LYS A 48 18.19 -4.94 -1.70
CA LYS A 48 19.28 -4.80 -0.72
C LYS A 48 19.05 -5.59 0.57
N THR A 49 17.80 -5.84 0.95
CA THR A 49 17.44 -6.46 2.25
C THR A 49 16.64 -7.74 2.08
N GLY A 50 16.10 -8.02 0.88
CA GLY A 50 15.12 -9.08 0.65
C GLY A 50 13.77 -8.82 1.32
N ALA A 51 13.59 -7.67 1.97
CA ALA A 51 12.32 -7.26 2.57
C ALA A 51 11.29 -6.94 1.48
N LYS A 52 10.02 -6.88 1.89
CA LYS A 52 8.92 -6.45 1.02
C LYS A 52 8.21 -5.27 1.66
N THR A 53 7.96 -4.24 0.88
CA THR A 53 7.14 -3.10 1.27
C THR A 53 5.77 -3.23 0.61
N MET A 54 4.72 -3.11 1.43
CA MET A 54 3.35 -3.10 0.96
C MET A 54 3.04 -1.73 0.36
N LEU A 55 2.51 -1.69 -0.86
CA LEU A 55 2.10 -0.48 -1.55
C LEU A 55 0.59 -0.51 -1.71
N VAL A 56 -0.09 0.53 -1.23
CA VAL A 56 -1.55 0.66 -1.31
C VAL A 56 -1.93 2.02 -1.85
N SER A 57 -3.04 2.09 -2.57
CA SER A 57 -3.69 3.34 -2.99
C SER A 57 -5.12 3.37 -2.48
N LEU A 58 -5.62 4.56 -2.12
CA LEU A 58 -6.98 4.75 -1.58
C LEU A 58 -7.91 5.45 -2.58
N GLY A 59 -7.42 5.74 -3.78
CA GLY A 59 -8.12 6.54 -4.79
C GLY A 59 -8.33 7.97 -4.31
N HIS A 60 -9.40 8.59 -4.81
CA HIS A 60 -9.69 10.01 -4.55
C HIS A 60 -11.09 10.27 -4.00
N LYS A 61 -11.33 11.53 -3.63
CA LYS A 61 -12.63 12.07 -3.18
C LYS A 61 -13.18 11.42 -1.91
N GLY A 62 -12.35 10.71 -1.15
CA GLY A 62 -12.77 10.08 0.09
C GLY A 62 -13.86 9.03 -0.12
N LYS A 63 -13.82 8.29 -1.23
CA LYS A 63 -14.74 7.16 -1.46
C LYS A 63 -14.39 5.92 -0.66
N TYR A 64 -13.12 5.78 -0.25
CA TYR A 64 -12.62 4.57 0.40
C TYR A 64 -11.78 4.87 1.64
N VAL A 65 -11.78 3.93 2.57
CA VAL A 65 -10.91 3.85 3.75
C VAL A 65 -10.03 2.60 3.62
N GLY A 66 -8.72 2.80 3.76
CA GLY A 66 -7.77 1.70 3.85
C GLY A 66 -7.57 1.27 5.30
N VAL A 67 -7.83 0.01 5.60
CA VAL A 67 -7.57 -0.59 6.91
C VAL A 67 -6.33 -1.47 6.81
N VAL A 68 -5.35 -1.21 7.68
CA VAL A 68 -4.15 -2.03 7.82
C VAL A 68 -4.12 -2.66 9.20
N GLY A 69 -4.33 -3.97 9.26
CA GLY A 69 -4.11 -4.77 10.45
C GLY A 69 -2.62 -5.06 10.62
N VAL A 70 -2.08 -4.78 11.81
CA VAL A 70 -0.66 -5.03 12.15
C VAL A 70 -0.58 -6.08 13.25
N PHE A 71 0.01 -7.23 12.95
CA PHE A 71 0.24 -8.31 13.91
C PHE A 71 1.73 -8.45 14.23
N ARG A 72 2.07 -8.60 15.52
CA ARG A 72 3.46 -8.84 15.96
C ARG A 72 3.77 -10.34 15.83
N THR A 73 4.80 -10.68 15.07
CA THR A 73 5.13 -12.09 14.78
C THR A 73 6.07 -12.73 15.80
N GLY A 74 6.78 -11.92 16.60
CA GLY A 74 7.87 -12.38 17.47
C GLY A 74 9.16 -12.78 16.74
N LYS A 75 9.24 -12.62 15.41
CA LYS A 75 10.43 -12.95 14.60
C LYS A 75 11.24 -11.70 14.27
N ALA A 76 12.50 -11.65 14.67
CA ALA A 76 13.38 -10.50 14.44
C ALA A 76 13.51 -10.12 12.94
N ALA A 77 13.53 -11.11 12.04
CA ALA A 77 13.65 -10.88 10.60
C ALA A 77 12.36 -10.35 9.93
N ARG A 78 11.20 -10.52 10.56
CA ARG A 78 9.91 -10.06 10.04
C ARG A 78 9.01 -9.71 11.22
N PRO A 79 9.25 -8.61 11.95
CA PRO A 79 8.61 -8.34 13.23
C PRO A 79 7.10 -8.12 13.13
N PHE A 80 6.62 -7.70 11.96
CA PHE A 80 5.22 -7.44 11.69
C PHE A 80 4.70 -8.26 10.51
N GLU A 81 3.47 -8.72 10.65
CA GLU A 81 2.63 -9.24 9.57
C GLU A 81 1.50 -8.25 9.33
N LEU A 82 1.35 -7.83 8.07
CA LEU A 82 0.38 -6.83 7.66
C LEU A 82 -0.74 -7.49 6.85
N LYS A 83 -1.98 -7.10 7.14
CA LYS A 83 -3.14 -7.40 6.30
C LYS A 83 -3.82 -6.09 5.90
N TYR A 84 -4.19 -5.99 4.64
CA TYR A 84 -4.85 -4.81 4.08
C TYR A 84 -6.28 -5.14 3.66
N GLN A 85 -7.19 -4.21 3.91
CA GLN A 85 -8.53 -4.20 3.35
C GLN A 85 -8.88 -2.78 2.91
N LEU A 86 -9.45 -2.65 1.71
CA LEU A 86 -10.06 -1.43 1.23
C LEU A 86 -11.56 -1.51 1.50
N ILE A 87 -12.13 -0.49 2.15
CA ILE A 87 -13.54 -0.42 2.50
C ILE A 87 -14.14 0.83 1.85
N GLU A 88 -15.29 0.69 1.18
CA GLU A 88 -16.04 1.83 0.64
C GLU A 88 -16.74 2.58 1.76
N MET A 89 -16.66 3.92 1.75
CA MET A 89 -17.35 4.76 2.72
C MET A 89 -18.82 4.89 2.35
N GLY A 90 -19.64 3.98 2.87
CA GLY A 90 -21.10 4.06 2.81
C GLY A 90 -21.72 4.81 4.00
N GLU A 91 -23.06 4.85 4.03
CA GLU A 91 -23.85 5.50 5.07
C GLU A 91 -23.57 4.95 6.47
N GLU A 92 -23.09 3.72 6.58
CA GLU A 92 -22.70 3.07 7.84
C GLU A 92 -21.53 3.76 8.57
N PHE A 93 -20.78 4.62 7.88
CA PHE A 93 -19.68 5.40 8.44
C PHE A 93 -20.06 6.84 8.82
N MET A 94 -21.34 7.22 8.66
CA MET A 94 -21.82 8.53 9.11
C MET A 94 -21.77 8.62 10.63
N THR A 95 -20.89 9.47 11.15
CA THR A 95 -20.88 9.83 12.57
C THR A 95 -22.08 10.74 12.88
N PRO A 96 -22.76 10.57 14.04
CA PRO A 96 -23.95 11.34 14.40
C PRO A 96 -23.71 12.85 14.49
#